data_AF-A0A4P5W9I8-F1
#
_entry.id   AF-A0A4P5W9I8-F1
#
_cell.length_a   1.000
_cell.length_b   1.000
_cell.length_c   1.000
_cell.angle_alpha   90.00
_cell.angle_beta   90.00
_cell.angle_gamma   90.00
#
_symmetry.space_group_name_H-M   'P 1'
#
loop_
_entity.id
_entity.type
_entity.pdbx_description
1 polymer ?
#
loop_
_entity_poly.entity_id
_entity_poly.type
_entity_poly.pdbx_seq_one_letter_code
_entity_poly.pdbx_strand_id
1 'polypeptide(L)'
;MGPYLASGPLLLLLACDSGSGAVDSRVVALELEVAGVKADLAALGAEVAAATGAVADVAASVATLTETVNGLSPGARTCAAEMVQVGDFCMDRWKASVWDNAECNGTGTAYGIDSADYPSTFPASGDWTAPLYACSIEGVVPAGNLTWFQASQACALSGKSLCTNAQWQTAVAGTPPGEEDCALTSGEPVATGSHPACVSRWGTYDQVGIRWEWMADWSGAGATWMVPEDGSSGRQNPWPDSYGDGEDYTLNVNGEAMGAGLMMPGLPAAQIRGGDYSTGAEGGSFAMSRARGPSHLAPYIGFRCCAVR
;
A
#
# COMPACT_ATOMS: atom_id res chain seq x y z
N MET A 1 -32.43 -11.91 -38.16
CA MET A 1 -33.26 -12.75 -39.06
C MET A 1 -34.66 -12.74 -38.51
N GLY A 2 -35.54 -11.89 -39.03
CA GLY A 2 -36.94 -11.83 -38.62
C GLY A 2 -37.81 -12.75 -39.47
N PRO A 3 -38.91 -13.31 -38.94
CA PRO A 3 -39.92 -13.92 -39.77
C PRO A 3 -40.98 -12.89 -40.15
N TYR A 4 -41.20 -12.78 -41.45
CA TYR A 4 -42.39 -12.22 -42.07
C TYR A 4 -43.64 -12.99 -41.63
N LEU A 5 -44.70 -12.28 -41.24
CA LEU A 5 -46.07 -12.78 -41.38
C LEU A 5 -46.92 -11.69 -42.05
N ALA A 6 -47.32 -12.01 -43.28
CA ALA A 6 -48.19 -11.22 -44.12
C ALA A 6 -49.65 -11.41 -43.70
N SER A 7 -50.37 -10.30 -43.51
CA SER A 7 -51.82 -10.28 -43.30
C SER A 7 -52.47 -9.70 -44.56
N GLY A 8 -53.09 -10.56 -45.37
CA GLY A 8 -53.84 -10.17 -46.57
C GLY A 8 -55.21 -9.56 -46.23
N PRO A 9 -55.84 -8.86 -47.19
CA PRO A 9 -57.15 -8.23 -46.96
C PRO A 9 -58.27 -9.28 -47.00
N LEU A 10 -59.04 -9.36 -45.92
CA LEU A 10 -60.22 -10.22 -45.81
C LEU A 10 -61.40 -9.53 -46.53
N LEU A 11 -61.76 -10.06 -47.71
CA LEU A 11 -62.88 -9.59 -48.52
C LEU A 11 -64.20 -10.01 -47.84
N LEU A 12 -64.97 -9.05 -47.32
CA LEU A 12 -66.27 -9.30 -46.69
C LEU A 12 -67.41 -9.03 -47.68
N LEU A 13 -68.07 -10.10 -48.12
CA LEU A 13 -69.33 -10.06 -48.88
C LEU A 13 -70.48 -9.63 -47.96
N LEU A 14 -71.04 -8.43 -48.19
CA LEU A 14 -72.27 -7.97 -47.56
C LEU A 14 -73.49 -8.60 -48.26
N ALA A 15 -74.19 -9.50 -47.56
CA ALA A 15 -75.58 -9.83 -47.85
C ALA A 15 -76.48 -9.00 -46.92
N CYS A 16 -77.34 -8.17 -47.51
CA CYS A 16 -78.34 -7.39 -46.79
C CYS A 16 -79.61 -8.23 -46.68
N ASP A 17 -80.09 -8.52 -45.46
CA ASP A 17 -81.46 -8.96 -45.25
C ASP A 17 -82.11 -8.20 -44.10
N SER A 18 -83.37 -7.90 -44.32
CA SER A 18 -84.24 -6.97 -43.62
C SER A 18 -84.91 -7.61 -42.40
N GLY A 19 -84.70 -7.05 -41.21
CA GLY A 19 -85.50 -7.40 -40.03
C GLY A 19 -84.92 -6.88 -38.72
N SER A 20 -85.62 -5.92 -38.09
CA SER A 20 -85.55 -5.54 -36.67
C SER A 20 -84.18 -5.64 -35.98
N GLY A 21 -83.44 -4.54 -35.97
CA GLY A 21 -82.20 -4.40 -35.20
C GLY A 21 -81.08 -3.83 -36.04
N ALA A 22 -81.21 -2.58 -36.47
CA ALA A 22 -80.09 -1.84 -37.05
C ALA A 22 -79.09 -1.57 -35.92
N VAL A 23 -78.32 -2.60 -35.55
CA VAL A 23 -77.02 -2.40 -34.94
C VAL A 23 -76.24 -1.62 -36.01
N ASP A 24 -76.08 -0.33 -35.75
CA ASP A 24 -75.43 0.62 -36.66
C ASP A 24 -74.13 -0.03 -37.16
N SER A 25 -73.91 -0.05 -38.48
CA SER A 25 -72.67 -0.54 -39.09
C SER A 25 -71.41 0.04 -38.43
N ARG A 26 -71.52 1.23 -37.81
CA ARG A 26 -70.48 1.87 -37.01
C ARG A 26 -70.22 1.16 -35.68
N VAL A 27 -71.23 0.57 -35.04
CA VAL A 27 -71.12 -0.24 -33.83
C VAL A 27 -70.37 -1.54 -34.14
N VAL A 28 -70.71 -2.22 -35.24
CA VAL A 28 -70.00 -3.44 -35.67
C VAL A 28 -68.53 -3.14 -36.01
N ALA A 29 -68.26 -2.02 -36.68
CA ALA A 29 -66.89 -1.58 -36.95
C ALA A 29 -66.10 -1.27 -35.66
N LEU A 30 -66.73 -0.59 -34.69
CA LEU A 30 -66.14 -0.32 -33.38
C LEU A 30 -65.85 -1.60 -32.59
N GLU A 31 -66.75 -2.59 -32.64
CA GLU A 31 -66.54 -3.89 -31.98
C GLU A 31 -65.33 -4.63 -32.54
N LEU A 32 -65.13 -4.57 -33.86
CA LEU A 32 -63.94 -5.10 -34.54
C LEU A 32 -62.65 -4.36 -34.14
N GLU A 33 -62.67 -3.03 -34.08
CA GLU A 33 -61.53 -2.23 -33.60
C GLU A 33 -61.20 -2.55 -32.13
N VAL A 34 -62.22 -2.64 -31.27
CA VAL A 34 -62.06 -3.01 -29.85
C VAL A 34 -61.51 -4.43 -29.71
N ALA A 35 -61.94 -5.37 -30.55
CA ALA A 35 -61.39 -6.72 -30.58
C ALA A 35 -59.91 -6.72 -30.98
N GLY A 36 -59.53 -5.89 -31.96
CA GLY A 36 -58.14 -5.67 -32.36
C GLY A 36 -57.29 -5.11 -31.22
N VAL A 37 -57.75 -4.04 -30.58
CA VAL A 37 -57.05 -3.43 -29.42
C VAL A 37 -56.90 -4.41 -28.25
N LYS A 38 -57.91 -5.27 -28.00
CA LYS A 38 -57.81 -6.31 -26.97
C LYS A 38 -56.76 -7.37 -27.33
N ALA A 39 -56.65 -7.74 -28.60
CA ALA A 39 -55.62 -8.67 -29.07
C ALA A 39 -54.22 -8.05 -28.94
N ASP A 40 -54.06 -6.79 -29.33
CA ASP A 40 -52.80 -6.05 -29.19
C ASP A 40 -52.40 -5.89 -27.71
N LEU A 41 -53.36 -5.60 -26.83
CA LEU A 41 -53.11 -5.51 -25.39
C LEU A 41 -52.68 -6.85 -24.80
N ALA A 42 -53.27 -7.96 -25.26
CA ALA A 42 -52.85 -9.31 -24.84
C ALA A 42 -51.43 -9.65 -25.35
N ALA A 43 -51.11 -9.27 -26.58
CA ALA A 43 -49.76 -9.43 -27.15
C ALA A 43 -48.73 -8.59 -26.39
N LEU A 44 -49.03 -7.32 -26.12
CA LEU A 44 -48.19 -6.43 -25.32
C LEU A 44 -47.99 -6.97 -23.90
N GLY A 45 -49.05 -7.52 -23.30
CA GLY A 45 -48.97 -8.18 -21.98
C GLY A 45 -48.01 -9.37 -21.97
N ALA A 46 -47.99 -10.17 -23.05
CA ALA A 46 -47.05 -11.28 -23.20
C ALA A 46 -45.61 -10.80 -23.42
N GLU A 47 -45.40 -9.74 -24.21
CA GLU A 47 -44.09 -9.12 -24.41
C GLU A 47 -43.53 -8.53 -23.11
N VAL A 48 -44.37 -7.82 -22.34
CA VAL A 48 -43.97 -7.28 -21.03
C VAL A 48 -43.57 -8.41 -20.10
N ALA A 49 -44.36 -9.50 -20.00
CA ALA A 49 -44.03 -10.64 -19.16
C ALA A 49 -42.68 -11.29 -19.52
N ALA A 50 -42.39 -11.42 -20.83
CA ALA A 50 -41.11 -11.93 -21.31
C ALA A 50 -39.95 -10.98 -20.95
N ALA A 51 -40.15 -9.67 -21.09
CA ALA A 51 -39.15 -8.66 -20.71
C ALA A 51 -38.87 -8.68 -19.20
N THR A 52 -39.89 -8.84 -18.35
CA THR A 52 -39.68 -8.97 -16.89
C THR A 52 -38.86 -10.19 -16.54
N GLY A 53 -39.07 -11.32 -17.24
CA GLY A 53 -38.27 -12.53 -17.09
C GLY A 53 -36.80 -12.29 -17.44
N ALA A 54 -36.54 -11.67 -18.60
CA ALA A 54 -35.18 -11.35 -19.03
C ALA A 54 -34.46 -10.40 -18.07
N VAL A 55 -35.16 -9.41 -17.50
CA VAL A 55 -34.59 -8.51 -16.48
C VAL A 55 -34.23 -9.27 -15.20
N ALA A 56 -35.05 -10.23 -14.78
CA ALA A 56 -34.74 -11.08 -13.63
C ALA A 56 -33.51 -11.96 -13.87
N ASP A 57 -33.37 -12.53 -15.06
CA ASP A 57 -32.20 -13.34 -15.45
C ASP A 57 -30.92 -12.50 -15.49
N VAL A 58 -31.00 -11.27 -16.02
CA VAL A 58 -29.88 -10.32 -16.00
C VAL A 58 -29.52 -9.93 -14.57
N ALA A 59 -30.50 -9.65 -13.71
CA ALA A 59 -30.26 -9.33 -12.31
C ALA A 59 -29.57 -10.48 -11.55
N ALA A 60 -29.99 -11.72 -11.79
CA ALA A 60 -29.35 -12.91 -11.25
C ALA A 60 -27.90 -13.05 -11.77
N SER A 61 -27.69 -12.85 -13.08
CA SER A 61 -26.36 -12.88 -13.69
C SER A 61 -25.44 -11.80 -13.12
N VAL A 62 -25.95 -10.58 -12.88
CA VAL A 62 -25.22 -9.48 -12.25
C VAL A 62 -24.87 -9.81 -10.81
N ALA A 63 -25.76 -10.44 -10.04
CA ALA A 63 -25.47 -10.88 -8.68
C ALA A 63 -24.34 -11.93 -8.67
N THR A 64 -24.41 -12.95 -9.54
CA THR A 64 -23.34 -13.96 -9.68
C THR A 64 -22.03 -13.35 -10.15
N LEU A 65 -22.06 -12.41 -11.10
CA LEU A 65 -20.87 -11.68 -11.54
C LEU A 65 -20.30 -10.79 -10.43
N THR A 66 -21.14 -10.21 -9.58
CA THR A 66 -20.71 -9.41 -8.42
C THR A 66 -20.01 -10.30 -7.39
N GLU A 67 -20.56 -11.48 -7.10
CA GLU A 67 -19.89 -12.48 -6.26
C GLU A 67 -18.60 -12.99 -6.90
N THR A 68 -18.59 -13.18 -8.22
CA THR A 68 -17.37 -13.57 -8.95
C THR A 68 -16.34 -12.46 -8.91
N VAL A 69 -16.70 -11.19 -9.08
CA VAL A 69 -15.78 -10.04 -8.99
C VAL A 69 -15.28 -9.83 -7.56
N ASN A 70 -16.14 -10.03 -6.56
CA ASN A 70 -15.74 -9.99 -5.15
C ASN A 70 -14.87 -11.20 -4.75
N GLY A 71 -15.11 -12.36 -5.39
CA GLY A 71 -14.34 -13.60 -5.23
C GLY A 71 -13.07 -13.67 -6.09
N LEU A 72 -13.00 -12.85 -7.14
CA LEU A 72 -11.78 -12.45 -7.83
C LEU A 72 -11.02 -11.50 -6.90
N SER A 73 -10.56 -12.02 -5.76
CA SER A 73 -9.47 -11.39 -5.05
C SER A 73 -8.27 -11.36 -6.01
N PRO A 74 -7.59 -10.21 -6.15
CA PRO A 74 -6.65 -9.99 -7.23
C PRO A 74 -5.46 -10.93 -7.05
N GLY A 75 -5.32 -11.90 -7.95
CA GLY A 75 -4.06 -12.63 -8.17
C GLY A 75 -2.91 -11.73 -8.65
N ALA A 76 -2.93 -10.42 -8.34
CA ALA A 76 -2.00 -9.41 -8.84
C ALA A 76 -1.55 -8.37 -7.79
N ARG A 77 -2.10 -8.31 -6.56
CA ARG A 77 -1.50 -7.59 -5.41
C ARG A 77 -1.99 -8.21 -4.10
N THR A 78 -1.14 -8.98 -3.42
CA THR A 78 -1.43 -9.51 -2.07
C THR A 78 -1.04 -8.57 -0.95
N CYS A 79 -0.48 -7.42 -1.29
CA CYS A 79 -0.08 -6.39 -0.36
C CYS A 79 -1.01 -5.20 -0.52
N ALA A 80 -1.21 -4.44 0.57
CA ALA A 80 -1.91 -3.17 0.51
C ALA A 80 -1.28 -2.23 -0.54
N ALA A 81 -2.05 -1.28 -1.06
CA ALA A 81 -1.66 -0.52 -2.27
C ALA A 81 -0.35 0.28 -2.10
N GLU A 82 -0.05 0.68 -0.87
CA GLU A 82 1.15 1.39 -0.41
C GLU A 82 2.34 0.47 -0.13
N MET A 83 2.16 -0.84 -0.24
CA MET A 83 3.20 -1.84 -0.04
C MET A 83 3.58 -2.51 -1.37
N VAL A 84 4.72 -3.19 -1.37
CA VAL A 84 5.19 -4.05 -2.46
C VAL A 84 5.37 -5.46 -1.96
N GLN A 85 5.08 -6.43 -2.84
CA GLN A 85 5.25 -7.84 -2.55
C GLN A 85 6.72 -8.21 -2.75
N VAL A 86 7.35 -8.75 -1.70
CA VAL A 86 8.73 -9.23 -1.70
C VAL A 86 8.70 -10.68 -1.27
N GLY A 87 8.80 -11.60 -2.23
CA GLY A 87 8.66 -13.04 -1.96
C GLY A 87 7.34 -13.36 -1.25
N ASP A 88 7.43 -13.77 0.02
CA ASP A 88 6.34 -14.20 0.90
C ASP A 88 5.83 -13.13 1.87
N PHE A 89 6.40 -11.91 1.86
CA PHE A 89 5.96 -10.80 2.72
C PHE A 89 5.68 -9.53 1.91
N CYS A 90 5.12 -8.54 2.60
CA CYS A 90 4.88 -7.20 2.08
C CYS A 90 5.81 -6.22 2.80
N MET A 91 6.38 -5.27 2.05
CA MET A 91 7.13 -4.14 2.60
C MET A 91 6.51 -2.83 2.14
N ASP A 92 6.50 -1.82 3.00
CA ASP A 92 6.15 -0.45 2.60
C ASP A 92 6.97 0.00 1.39
N ARG A 93 6.27 0.55 0.38
CA ARG A 93 6.89 0.98 -0.87
C ARG A 93 7.87 2.12 -0.64
N TRP A 94 7.50 3.07 0.21
CA TRP A 94 8.30 4.22 0.63
C TRP A 94 8.57 4.17 2.14
N LYS A 95 9.64 4.85 2.60
CA LYS A 95 9.90 5.01 4.04
C LYS A 95 8.68 5.64 4.74
N ALA A 96 8.45 5.24 5.99
CA ALA A 96 7.26 5.62 6.72
C ALA A 96 7.30 7.08 7.21
N SER A 97 6.16 7.74 7.07
CA SER A 97 5.79 8.97 7.79
C SER A 97 4.85 8.61 8.94
N VAL A 98 4.71 9.47 9.95
CA VAL A 98 3.86 9.21 11.13
C VAL A 98 2.74 10.25 11.21
N TRP A 99 1.50 9.79 11.35
CA TRP A 99 0.30 10.62 11.30
C TRP A 99 -0.69 10.32 12.45
N ASP A 100 -1.52 11.30 12.80
CA ASP A 100 -2.70 11.11 13.67
C ASP A 100 -3.91 10.50 12.94
N ASN A 101 -3.85 10.41 11.61
CA ASN A 101 -4.88 9.81 10.77
C ASN A 101 -4.49 8.39 10.31
N ALA A 102 -5.38 7.43 10.57
CA ALA A 102 -5.22 6.02 10.18
C ALA A 102 -5.38 5.76 8.66
N GLU A 103 -5.95 6.70 7.91
CA GLU A 103 -6.23 6.51 6.48
C GLU A 103 -4.97 6.56 5.60
N CYS A 104 -3.85 7.06 6.12
CA CYS A 104 -2.58 7.14 5.41
C CYS A 104 -2.66 7.78 4.01
N ASN A 105 -3.53 8.78 3.85
CA ASN A 105 -3.76 9.51 2.61
C ASN A 105 -3.10 10.90 2.57
N GLY A 106 -2.16 11.17 3.49
CA GLY A 106 -1.44 12.44 3.59
C GLY A 106 -2.26 13.57 4.24
N THR A 107 -3.35 13.24 4.93
CA THR A 107 -4.17 14.20 5.67
C THR A 107 -4.01 13.99 7.18
N GLY A 108 -4.25 15.04 7.96
CA GLY A 108 -4.01 15.05 9.40
C GLY A 108 -2.72 15.78 9.76
N THR A 109 -2.23 15.55 10.98
CA THR A 109 -0.97 16.09 11.48
C THR A 109 0.14 15.07 11.28
N ALA A 110 1.20 15.45 10.57
CA ALA A 110 2.41 14.67 10.44
C ALA A 110 3.39 14.98 11.58
N TYR A 111 4.14 13.97 12.03
CA TYR A 111 5.12 14.07 13.12
C TYR A 111 6.49 13.56 12.69
N GLY A 112 7.53 14.05 13.36
CA GLY A 112 8.91 13.59 13.20
C GLY A 112 9.65 14.15 11.99
N ILE A 113 9.16 15.23 11.36
CA ILE A 113 9.76 15.76 10.12
C ILE A 113 11.11 16.42 10.44
N ASP A 114 11.07 17.52 11.21
CA ASP A 114 12.26 18.32 11.52
C ASP A 114 12.70 18.19 12.99
N SER A 115 11.83 17.67 13.86
CA SER A 115 12.08 17.58 15.30
C SER A 115 11.36 16.40 15.95
N ALA A 116 11.64 16.14 17.23
CA ALA A 116 10.93 15.14 18.04
C ALA A 116 9.60 15.72 18.59
N ASP A 117 8.67 16.05 17.71
CA ASP A 117 7.38 16.72 18.01
C ASP A 117 6.22 15.76 18.35
N TYR A 118 6.55 14.50 18.68
CA TYR A 118 5.57 13.52 19.10
C TYR A 118 4.83 13.95 20.38
N PRO A 119 3.49 13.81 20.44
CA PRO A 119 2.69 14.22 21.58
C PRO A 119 3.00 13.35 22.81
N SER A 120 2.75 13.87 24.01
CA SER A 120 2.94 13.12 25.26
C SER A 120 2.07 11.85 25.36
N THR A 121 1.00 11.78 24.56
CA THR A 121 0.16 10.59 24.40
C THR A 121 0.81 9.49 23.55
N PHE A 122 1.91 9.78 22.86
CA PHE A 122 2.72 8.84 22.10
C PHE A 122 4.20 8.96 22.52
N PRO A 123 4.53 8.64 23.79
CA PRO A 123 5.82 8.95 24.38
C PRO A 123 6.94 8.11 23.77
N ALA A 124 8.19 8.54 23.99
CA ALA A 124 9.40 7.86 23.51
C ALA A 124 9.53 6.38 23.94
N SER A 125 8.84 5.95 25.00
CA SER A 125 8.82 4.53 25.40
C SER A 125 7.93 3.66 24.52
N GLY A 126 7.07 4.24 23.67
CA GLY A 126 6.05 3.53 22.91
C GLY A 126 4.79 3.17 23.72
N ASP A 127 4.73 3.48 25.01
CA ASP A 127 3.56 3.23 25.87
C ASP A 127 2.48 4.29 25.65
N TRP A 128 1.88 4.27 24.47
CA TRP A 128 0.93 5.28 24.02
C TRP A 128 -0.44 5.18 24.71
N THR A 129 -1.12 6.32 24.76
CA THR A 129 -2.51 6.49 25.20
C THR A 129 -3.42 7.06 24.11
N ALA A 130 -2.83 7.63 23.05
CA ALA A 130 -3.51 7.93 21.79
C ALA A 130 -2.65 7.43 20.62
N PRO A 131 -3.26 6.83 19.58
CA PRO A 131 -2.51 6.18 18.50
C PRO A 131 -1.91 7.19 17.52
N LEU A 132 -0.76 6.83 16.96
CA LEU A 132 -0.21 7.40 15.73
C LEU A 132 0.10 6.27 14.76
N TYR A 133 -0.01 6.53 13.47
CA TYR A 133 0.01 5.51 12.42
C TYR A 133 1.23 5.70 11.50
N ALA A 134 1.92 4.60 11.20
CA ALA A 134 2.96 4.59 10.19
C ALA A 134 2.35 4.48 8.79
N CYS A 135 2.66 5.45 7.93
CA CYS A 135 2.09 5.57 6.60
C CYS A 135 3.18 5.61 5.53
N SER A 136 3.07 4.71 4.54
CA SER A 136 3.94 4.70 3.36
C SER A 136 3.30 5.56 2.27
N ILE A 137 3.84 6.77 2.07
CA ILE A 137 3.24 7.78 1.18
C ILE A 137 4.35 8.35 0.30
N GLU A 138 4.08 8.52 -0.99
CA GLU A 138 4.97 9.19 -1.94
C GLU A 138 4.95 10.71 -1.76
N GLY A 139 6.08 11.38 -2.02
CA GLY A 139 6.15 12.84 -1.99
C GLY A 139 6.11 13.46 -0.58
N VAL A 140 6.23 12.64 0.46
CA VAL A 140 6.25 13.07 1.86
C VAL A 140 7.63 12.86 2.45
N VAL A 141 8.12 13.81 3.26
CA VAL A 141 9.37 13.61 4.01
C VAL A 141 9.12 12.54 5.08
N PRO A 142 9.90 11.44 5.10
CA PRO A 142 9.67 10.37 6.06
C PRO A 142 10.03 10.82 7.47
N ALA A 143 9.35 10.22 8.46
CA ALA A 143 9.55 10.54 9.85
C ALA A 143 10.96 10.14 10.31
N GLY A 144 11.55 11.00 11.13
CA GLY A 144 12.74 10.73 11.93
C GLY A 144 12.52 11.21 13.37
N ASN A 145 13.59 11.40 14.13
CA ASN A 145 13.51 11.89 15.52
C ASN A 145 12.61 11.03 16.43
N LEU A 146 12.57 9.72 16.19
CA LEU A 146 11.77 8.76 16.96
C LEU A 146 12.60 7.58 17.46
N THR A 147 12.17 7.03 18.59
CA THR A 147 12.77 5.81 19.12
C THR A 147 12.33 4.60 18.31
N TRP A 148 13.07 3.49 18.46
CA TRP A 148 12.65 2.20 17.94
C TRP A 148 11.27 1.80 18.50
N PHE A 149 10.99 2.11 19.77
CA PHE A 149 9.71 1.79 20.40
C PHE A 149 8.54 2.53 19.74
N GLN A 150 8.69 3.82 19.48
CA GLN A 150 7.69 4.60 18.76
C GLN A 150 7.47 4.06 17.34
N ALA A 151 8.55 3.75 16.62
CA ALA A 151 8.48 3.19 15.27
C ALA A 151 7.73 1.84 15.25
N SER A 152 8.05 0.96 16.20
CA SER A 152 7.39 -0.34 16.37
C SER A 152 5.89 -0.19 16.61
N GLN A 153 5.50 0.73 17.49
CA GLN A 153 4.09 0.94 17.83
C GLN A 153 3.32 1.60 16.68
N ALA A 154 3.93 2.53 15.95
CA ALA A 154 3.31 3.14 14.77
C ALA A 154 3.08 2.11 13.65
N CYS A 155 4.02 1.19 13.41
CA CYS A 155 3.80 0.07 12.50
C CYS A 155 2.66 -0.84 12.98
N ALA A 156 2.66 -1.22 14.26
CA ALA A 156 1.64 -2.10 14.83
C ALA A 156 0.23 -1.50 14.72
N LEU A 157 0.09 -0.20 14.99
CA LEU A 157 -1.17 0.53 14.86
C LEU A 157 -1.66 0.63 13.40
N SER A 158 -0.76 0.56 12.44
CA SER A 158 -1.08 0.44 11.00
C SER A 158 -1.28 -1.02 10.53
N GLY A 159 -1.34 -2.00 11.44
CA GLY A 159 -1.51 -3.42 11.10
C GLY A 159 -0.26 -4.09 10.52
N LYS A 160 0.92 -3.53 10.80
CA LYS A 160 2.22 -3.98 10.28
C LYS A 160 3.20 -4.23 11.44
N SER A 161 4.44 -4.59 11.14
CA SER A 161 5.55 -4.63 12.09
C SER A 161 6.74 -3.86 11.53
N LEU A 162 7.73 -3.54 12.36
CA LEU A 162 9.03 -3.19 11.82
C LEU A 162 9.56 -4.34 10.95
N CYS A 163 10.25 -4.00 9.88
CA CYS A 163 10.89 -5.01 9.04
C CYS A 163 12.04 -5.68 9.79
N THR A 164 12.16 -7.00 9.65
CA THR A 164 13.36 -7.71 10.08
C THR A 164 14.53 -7.38 9.15
N ASN A 165 15.75 -7.57 9.64
CA ASN A 165 16.97 -7.41 8.86
C ASN A 165 16.98 -8.29 7.60
N ALA A 166 16.45 -9.50 7.70
CA ALA A 166 16.35 -10.42 6.57
C ALA A 166 15.35 -9.94 5.51
N GLN A 167 14.17 -9.46 5.93
CA GLN A 167 13.18 -8.86 5.04
C GLN A 167 13.76 -7.64 4.32
N TRP A 168 14.40 -6.74 5.06
CA TRP A 168 15.01 -5.54 4.50
C TRP A 168 16.08 -5.88 3.45
N GLN A 169 16.99 -6.80 3.78
CA GLN A 169 18.06 -7.22 2.87
C GLN A 169 17.52 -7.90 1.60
N THR A 170 16.41 -8.63 1.72
CA THR A 170 15.76 -9.27 0.57
C THR A 170 15.13 -8.23 -0.35
N ALA A 171 14.47 -7.22 0.24
CA ALA A 171 13.75 -6.20 -0.51
C ALA A 171 14.68 -5.19 -1.20
N VAL A 172 15.88 -4.92 -0.66
CA VAL A 172 16.81 -3.92 -1.24
C VAL A 172 17.48 -4.38 -2.54
N ALA A 173 17.30 -5.65 -2.92
CA ALA A 173 18.02 -6.25 -4.03
C ALA A 173 17.88 -5.45 -5.34
N GLY A 174 19.03 -4.99 -5.86
CA GLY A 174 19.13 -4.28 -7.13
C GLY A 174 18.85 -2.78 -7.08
N THR A 175 18.73 -2.19 -5.89
CA THR A 175 18.87 -0.74 -5.73
C THR A 175 20.29 -0.31 -6.19
N PRO A 176 20.44 0.77 -6.97
CA PRO A 176 21.76 1.24 -7.40
C PRO A 176 22.69 1.58 -6.22
N PRO A 177 24.02 1.37 -6.36
CA PRO A 177 24.97 1.57 -5.26
C PRO A 177 25.45 3.02 -5.06
N GLY A 178 24.96 4.00 -5.83
CA GLY A 178 25.60 5.33 -5.93
C GLY A 178 24.85 6.51 -5.30
N GLU A 179 25.63 7.50 -4.86
CA GLU A 179 25.16 8.81 -4.35
C GLU A 179 24.37 9.64 -5.39
N GLU A 180 24.54 9.36 -6.70
CA GLU A 180 23.83 10.06 -7.77
C GLU A 180 22.37 9.59 -7.92
N ASP A 181 22.12 8.33 -7.59
CA ASP A 181 20.81 7.70 -7.79
C ASP A 181 19.95 7.75 -6.53
N CYS A 182 20.57 7.74 -5.34
CA CYS A 182 19.91 7.72 -4.04
C CYS A 182 20.29 8.95 -3.19
N ALA A 183 19.39 9.38 -2.30
CA ALA A 183 19.59 10.56 -1.46
C ALA A 183 20.60 10.33 -0.32
N LEU A 184 21.89 10.26 -0.64
CA LEU A 184 22.99 10.01 0.31
C LEU A 184 23.82 11.26 0.64
N THR A 185 23.71 12.30 -0.17
CA THR A 185 24.47 13.56 -0.06
C THR A 185 23.59 14.81 -0.16
N SER A 186 22.27 14.66 -0.01
CA SER A 186 21.32 15.79 -0.07
C SER A 186 21.43 16.76 1.11
N GLY A 187 22.11 16.37 2.20
CA GLY A 187 22.34 17.19 3.39
C GLY A 187 21.15 17.29 4.34
N GLU A 188 19.94 17.08 3.83
CA GLU A 188 18.67 17.08 4.56
C GLU A 188 17.74 15.97 4.02
N PRO A 189 16.73 15.51 4.79
CA PRO A 189 15.80 14.49 4.32
C PRO A 189 14.91 15.04 3.21
N VAL A 190 14.82 14.30 2.11
CA VAL A 190 13.98 14.65 0.96
C VAL A 190 12.67 13.87 0.97
N ALA A 191 11.71 14.34 0.17
CA ALA A 191 10.45 13.63 -0.04
C ALA A 191 10.70 12.23 -0.64
N THR A 192 9.96 11.24 -0.16
CA THR A 192 9.95 9.87 -0.71
C THR A 192 9.65 9.86 -2.20
N GLY A 193 10.31 8.99 -2.96
CA GLY A 193 10.16 8.88 -4.41
C GLY A 193 10.79 10.02 -5.23
N SER A 194 11.41 11.02 -4.58
CA SER A 194 12.11 12.11 -5.29
C SER A 194 13.33 11.64 -6.10
N HIS A 195 13.85 10.45 -5.80
CA HIS A 195 14.96 9.80 -6.48
C HIS A 195 14.43 8.59 -7.25
N PRO A 196 13.90 8.77 -8.47
CA PRO A 196 13.19 7.70 -9.20
C PRO A 196 14.09 6.54 -9.61
N ALA A 197 15.42 6.73 -9.62
CA ALA A 197 16.40 5.66 -9.85
C ALA A 197 16.67 4.83 -8.59
N CYS A 198 16.42 5.36 -7.38
CA CYS A 198 16.63 4.68 -6.10
C CYS A 198 15.51 3.68 -5.79
N VAL A 199 15.34 2.69 -6.68
CA VAL A 199 14.29 1.68 -6.61
C VAL A 199 14.90 0.29 -6.72
N SER A 200 14.44 -0.63 -5.86
CA SER A 200 14.86 -2.03 -5.92
C SER A 200 14.16 -2.79 -7.05
N ARG A 201 14.61 -4.01 -7.32
CA ARG A 201 13.93 -4.92 -8.25
C ARG A 201 12.53 -5.33 -7.81
N TRP A 202 12.21 -5.18 -6.53
CA TRP A 202 10.88 -5.43 -5.98
C TRP A 202 9.96 -4.20 -6.04
N GLY A 203 10.51 -3.03 -6.39
CA GLY A 203 9.76 -1.77 -6.44
C GLY A 203 9.70 -1.03 -5.11
N THR A 204 10.55 -1.35 -4.15
CA THR A 204 10.75 -0.51 -2.96
C THR A 204 11.59 0.71 -3.31
N TYR A 205 11.11 1.88 -2.93
CA TYR A 205 11.83 3.15 -3.08
C TYR A 205 12.61 3.47 -1.81
N ASP A 206 13.70 4.21 -2.00
CA ASP A 206 14.43 4.90 -0.95
C ASP A 206 14.89 3.97 0.19
N GLN A 207 15.18 2.70 -0.09
CA GLN A 207 15.79 1.82 0.94
C GLN A 207 17.19 2.33 1.28
N VAL A 208 17.92 2.83 0.29
CA VAL A 208 19.22 3.47 0.47
C VAL A 208 19.03 4.99 0.57
N GLY A 209 19.72 5.62 1.52
CA GLY A 209 19.66 7.07 1.74
C GLY A 209 18.35 7.56 2.38
N ILE A 210 18.11 8.88 2.29
CA ILE A 210 17.10 9.67 3.02
C ILE A 210 17.26 9.55 4.55
N ARG A 211 17.02 8.40 5.17
CA ARG A 211 17.24 8.17 6.60
C ARG A 211 17.59 6.71 6.82
N TRP A 212 18.45 6.43 7.79
CA TRP A 212 18.64 5.08 8.30
C TRP A 212 17.31 4.48 8.75
N GLU A 213 17.10 3.19 8.57
CA GLU A 213 15.83 2.55 8.92
C GLU A 213 15.95 1.62 10.12
N TRP A 214 15.16 1.85 11.17
CA TRP A 214 15.01 0.91 12.29
C TRP A 214 14.53 -0.47 11.84
N MET A 215 15.28 -1.50 12.23
CA MET A 215 14.92 -2.91 12.03
C MET A 215 14.31 -3.49 13.31
N ALA A 216 13.47 -4.51 13.17
CA ALA A 216 12.86 -5.23 14.30
C ALA A 216 13.91 -5.92 15.20
N ASP A 217 15.05 -6.30 14.62
CA ASP A 217 16.08 -7.07 15.30
C ASP A 217 16.86 -6.23 16.32
N TRP A 218 16.94 -6.73 17.55
CA TRP A 218 17.93 -6.29 18.53
C TRP A 218 19.14 -7.22 18.51
N SER A 219 20.29 -6.72 18.95
CA SER A 219 21.51 -7.51 19.00
C SER A 219 22.41 -7.11 20.17
N GLY A 220 23.15 -8.08 20.69
CA GLY A 220 24.38 -7.80 21.44
C GLY A 220 25.41 -7.26 20.45
N ALA A 221 25.78 -6.00 20.63
CA ALA A 221 26.55 -5.19 19.69
C ALA A 221 27.36 -4.18 20.52
N GLY A 222 28.64 -3.92 20.18
CA GLY A 222 29.62 -3.16 21.01
C GLY A 222 31.09 -3.38 20.65
N ALA A 223 32.02 -3.00 21.52
CA ALA A 223 33.39 -3.51 21.50
C ALA A 223 33.69 -4.39 22.72
N THR A 224 34.09 -5.65 22.54
CA THR A 224 35.01 -6.26 23.50
C THR A 224 36.41 -5.82 23.10
N TRP A 225 36.89 -4.78 23.79
CA TRP A 225 38.30 -4.46 24.06
C TRP A 225 39.30 -4.85 22.97
N MET A 226 39.58 -3.92 22.05
CA MET A 226 40.93 -3.51 21.65
C MET A 226 40.78 -2.39 20.62
N VAL A 227 40.87 -1.16 21.10
CA VAL A 227 41.45 -0.07 20.32
C VAL A 227 42.79 -0.62 19.80
N PRO A 228 43.09 -0.67 18.48
CA PRO A 228 44.49 -0.63 18.09
C PRO A 228 45.10 0.60 18.77
N GLU A 229 46.32 0.56 19.29
CA GLU A 229 46.94 1.68 20.04
C GLU A 229 46.86 3.07 19.35
N ASP A 230 46.42 3.13 18.09
CA ASP A 230 46.19 4.31 17.26
C ASP A 230 44.85 5.05 17.43
N GLY A 231 43.86 4.51 18.17
CA GLY A 231 42.60 5.23 18.44
C GLY A 231 41.62 5.30 17.26
N SER A 232 41.77 4.44 16.24
CA SER A 232 40.81 4.35 15.14
C SER A 232 39.45 3.76 15.61
N SER A 233 38.34 4.34 15.13
CA SER A 233 36.99 3.88 15.45
C SER A 233 36.76 2.47 14.90
N GLY A 234 35.92 1.66 15.57
CA GLY A 234 35.55 0.30 15.15
C GLY A 234 34.71 0.21 13.87
N ARG A 235 34.84 1.19 12.96
CA ARG A 235 34.32 1.18 11.61
C ARG A 235 35.25 0.29 10.78
N GLN A 236 34.74 -0.86 10.37
CA GLN A 236 35.44 -1.77 9.49
C GLN A 236 34.57 -2.00 8.25
N ASN A 237 35.21 -2.05 7.08
CA ASN A 237 34.62 -2.59 5.87
C ASN A 237 35.05 -4.06 5.74
N PRO A 238 34.20 -5.03 6.12
CA PRO A 238 34.53 -6.45 6.00
C PRO A 238 34.14 -7.05 4.64
N TRP A 239 33.59 -6.27 3.70
CA TRP A 239 32.96 -6.78 2.49
C TRP A 239 33.94 -6.74 1.29
N PRO A 240 33.86 -7.72 0.37
CA PRO A 240 34.59 -7.64 -0.90
C PRO A 240 34.08 -6.49 -1.79
N ASP A 241 34.92 -5.98 -2.69
CA ASP A 241 34.59 -4.89 -3.65
C ASP A 241 33.30 -5.12 -4.45
N SER A 242 32.84 -6.36 -4.61
CA SER A 242 31.59 -6.69 -5.30
C SER A 242 30.31 -6.32 -4.52
N TYR A 243 30.43 -5.80 -3.30
CA TYR A 243 29.33 -5.42 -2.42
C TYR A 243 29.43 -3.92 -2.12
N GLY A 244 28.48 -3.13 -2.64
CA GLY A 244 28.46 -1.67 -2.45
C GLY A 244 29.77 -1.00 -2.89
N ASP A 245 30.35 -1.46 -4.00
CA ASP A 245 31.64 -1.03 -4.56
C ASP A 245 32.82 -1.04 -3.58
N GLY A 246 32.73 -1.83 -2.49
CA GLY A 246 33.76 -1.88 -1.46
C GLY A 246 33.74 -0.67 -0.52
N GLU A 247 32.59 -0.01 -0.34
CA GLU A 247 32.45 1.14 0.57
C GLU A 247 31.46 0.88 1.72
N ASP A 248 30.65 -0.19 1.64
CA ASP A 248 29.72 -0.58 2.70
C ASP A 248 30.48 -0.95 4.00
N TYR A 249 30.02 -0.49 5.18
CA TYR A 249 30.67 -0.80 6.47
C TYR A 249 29.76 -1.49 7.47
N THR A 250 30.39 -2.09 8.49
CA THR A 250 29.70 -2.63 9.68
C THR A 250 30.18 -1.92 10.93
N LEU A 251 29.26 -1.72 11.88
CA LEU A 251 29.52 -1.03 13.14
C LEU A 251 28.84 -1.76 14.30
N ASN A 252 29.58 -1.95 15.39
CA ASN A 252 29.12 -2.44 16.70
C ASN A 252 28.86 -3.97 16.79
N VAL A 253 29.88 -4.79 17.03
CA VAL A 253 29.77 -6.28 16.99
C VAL A 253 29.92 -6.99 18.36
N ASN A 254 30.12 -6.29 19.49
CA ASN A 254 30.06 -6.84 20.87
C ASN A 254 30.03 -5.86 22.12
N GLY A 255 28.91 -5.58 22.81
CA GLY A 255 28.89 -5.05 24.21
C GLY A 255 28.47 -3.60 24.65
N GLU A 256 28.23 -2.61 23.79
CA GLU A 256 27.87 -1.22 24.15
C GLU A 256 27.07 -0.56 23.01
N ALA A 257 26.06 0.28 23.30
CA ALA A 257 25.28 0.98 22.26
C ALA A 257 25.02 2.45 22.61
N MET A 258 24.78 3.31 21.61
CA MET A 258 24.41 4.72 21.83
C MET A 258 23.03 4.82 22.47
N GLY A 259 22.98 5.29 23.72
CA GLY A 259 21.76 5.71 24.40
C GLY A 259 21.91 7.15 24.88
N ALA A 260 20.92 8.00 24.61
CA ALA A 260 20.95 9.42 25.01
C ALA A 260 22.24 10.17 24.64
N GLY A 261 22.86 9.84 23.50
CA GLY A 261 24.10 10.47 23.01
C GLY A 261 25.40 9.93 23.59
N LEU A 262 25.37 8.92 24.47
CA LEU A 262 26.55 8.31 25.10
C LEU A 262 26.67 6.82 24.77
N MET A 263 27.89 6.28 24.80
CA MET A 263 28.11 4.82 24.80
C MET A 263 27.65 4.23 26.13
N MET A 264 26.71 3.29 26.08
CA MET A 264 26.15 2.64 27.25
C MET A 264 26.54 1.16 27.26
N PRO A 265 27.43 0.73 28.17
CA PRO A 265 27.77 -0.68 28.32
C PRO A 265 26.53 -1.52 28.69
N GLY A 266 26.37 -2.67 28.04
CA GLY A 266 25.25 -3.58 28.30
C GLY A 266 23.90 -3.15 27.73
N LEU A 267 23.82 -2.01 27.03
CA LEU A 267 22.62 -1.63 26.27
C LEU A 267 22.60 -2.39 24.93
N PRO A 268 21.54 -3.14 24.60
CA PRO A 268 21.43 -3.78 23.30
C PRO A 268 21.26 -2.71 22.22
N ALA A 269 21.70 -3.02 21.01
CA ALA A 269 21.44 -2.17 19.86
C ALA A 269 20.26 -2.66 19.05
N ALA A 270 19.44 -1.72 18.59
CA ALA A 270 18.50 -1.95 17.49
C ALA A 270 19.24 -1.68 16.18
N GLN A 271 19.12 -2.60 15.23
CA GLN A 271 19.84 -2.51 13.96
C GLN A 271 19.21 -1.42 13.08
N ILE A 272 20.05 -0.73 12.29
CA ILE A 272 19.61 0.20 11.26
C ILE A 272 20.29 -0.09 9.92
N ARG A 273 19.59 0.22 8.82
CA ARG A 273 20.04 -0.07 7.45
C ARG A 273 19.97 1.12 6.49
N GLY A 274 20.78 1.06 5.43
CA GLY A 274 20.61 1.84 4.20
C GLY A 274 21.33 3.19 4.09
N GLY A 275 21.78 3.79 5.19
CA GLY A 275 22.31 5.15 5.16
C GLY A 275 21.23 6.23 5.25
N ASP A 276 21.68 7.48 5.44
CA ASP A 276 20.87 8.69 5.46
C ASP A 276 21.37 9.73 4.45
N TYR A 277 20.71 10.89 4.39
CA TYR A 277 21.00 12.03 3.52
C TYR A 277 22.41 12.64 3.62
N SER A 278 23.24 12.16 4.55
CA SER A 278 24.62 12.61 4.78
C SER A 278 25.63 11.48 4.89
N THR A 279 25.24 10.22 4.65
CA THR A 279 26.15 9.07 4.77
C THR A 279 27.20 9.03 3.65
N GLY A 280 26.89 9.56 2.47
CA GLY A 280 27.76 9.46 1.30
C GLY A 280 27.98 8.01 0.84
N ALA A 281 29.15 7.72 0.27
CA ALA A 281 29.54 6.46 -0.35
C ALA A 281 29.39 5.22 0.57
N GLU A 282 29.35 5.42 1.88
CA GLU A 282 29.19 4.35 2.87
C GLU A 282 27.73 3.87 3.01
N GLY A 283 26.78 4.57 2.40
CA GLY A 283 25.37 4.20 2.41
C GLY A 283 25.03 3.34 1.20
N GLY A 284 24.27 2.27 1.42
CA GLY A 284 24.09 1.27 0.37
C GLY A 284 23.23 0.10 0.79
N SER A 285 23.14 -0.86 -0.15
CA SER A 285 22.32 -2.07 0.02
C SER A 285 22.86 -3.02 1.09
N PHE A 286 24.15 -2.93 1.45
CA PHE A 286 24.73 -3.73 2.53
C PHE A 286 25.12 -2.90 3.75
N ALA A 287 25.03 -1.57 3.68
CA ALA A 287 25.21 -0.67 4.82
C ALA A 287 24.32 -1.07 6.01
N MET A 288 24.97 -1.34 7.14
CA MET A 288 24.32 -1.74 8.38
C MET A 288 25.07 -1.16 9.58
N SER A 289 24.30 -0.54 10.48
CA SER A 289 24.82 -0.10 11.77
C SER A 289 24.05 -0.78 12.89
N ARG A 290 24.77 -1.28 13.89
CA ARG A 290 24.20 -1.80 15.13
C ARG A 290 24.64 -0.96 16.30
N ALA A 291 24.92 0.34 16.09
CA ALA A 291 25.48 1.20 17.12
C ALA A 291 24.46 1.95 17.97
N ARG A 292 23.17 1.91 17.61
CA ARG A 292 22.14 2.71 18.26
C ARG A 292 21.29 1.85 19.17
N GLY A 293 21.14 2.26 20.42
CA GLY A 293 20.19 1.66 21.34
C GLY A 293 18.76 1.97 20.90
N PRO A 294 17.77 1.15 21.28
CA PRO A 294 16.37 1.32 20.86
C PRO A 294 15.75 2.63 21.35
N SER A 295 16.30 3.24 22.41
CA SER A 295 15.87 4.54 22.95
C SER A 295 16.57 5.74 22.29
N HIS A 296 17.47 5.53 21.32
CA HIS A 296 18.16 6.61 20.66
C HIS A 296 17.21 7.42 19.77
N LEU A 297 17.35 8.75 19.82
CA LEU A 297 16.61 9.71 19.03
C LEU A 297 17.59 10.43 18.12
N ALA A 298 17.35 10.37 16.82
CA ALA A 298 18.17 11.06 15.84
C ALA A 298 17.33 11.49 14.64
N PRO A 299 17.60 12.67 14.04
CA PRO A 299 16.91 13.08 12.83
C PRO A 299 17.22 12.10 11.69
N TYR A 300 18.47 11.71 11.49
CA TYR A 300 18.87 10.81 10.40
C TYR A 300 18.36 9.35 10.51
N ILE A 301 17.54 8.99 11.51
CA ILE A 301 16.97 7.64 11.66
C ILE A 301 15.45 7.70 11.58
N GLY A 302 14.90 7.03 10.58
CA GLY A 302 13.48 6.74 10.39
C GLY A 302 13.22 5.24 10.38
N PHE A 303 12.22 4.79 9.63
CA PHE A 303 11.82 3.39 9.56
C PHE A 303 10.92 3.11 8.35
N ARG A 304 10.65 1.82 8.12
CA ARG A 304 9.56 1.35 7.25
C ARG A 304 8.95 0.09 7.84
N CYS A 305 7.70 -0.20 7.48
CA CYS A 305 7.00 -1.35 8.02
C CYS A 305 6.93 -2.51 7.01
N CYS A 306 6.80 -3.71 7.56
CA CYS A 306 6.58 -4.96 6.85
C CYS A 306 5.31 -5.63 7.38
N ALA A 307 4.68 -6.44 6.55
CA ALA A 307 3.56 -7.29 6.94
C ALA A 307 3.81 -8.71 6.44
N VAL A 308 3.55 -9.69 7.30
CA VAL A 308 3.49 -11.09 6.90
C VAL A 308 2.17 -11.34 6.17
N ARG A 309 2.19 -12.25 5.20
CA ARG A 309 0.97 -12.74 4.56
C ARG A 309 0.14 -13.63 5.48
#